data_AF-A0A4Q3UVC5-F1
#
_entry.id   AF-A0A4Q3UVC5-F1
#
_cell.length_a   1.000
_cell.length_b   1.000
_cell.length_c   1.000
_cell.angle_alpha   90.00
_cell.angle_beta   90.00
_cell.angle_gamma   90.00
#
_symmetry.space_group_name_H-M   'P 1'
#
loop_
_entity.id
_entity.type
_entity.pdbx_description
1 polymer ?
#
loop_
_entity_poly.entity_id
_entity_poly.type
_entity_poly.pdbx_seq_one_letter_code
_entity_poly.pdbx_strand_id
1 'polypeptide(L)'
;MRALFSYGLALLLLLGAGAWLATGTLVVGGNGPGNGEKPIISVIEGQDHGPLHNSLADAGVLAEHAEPETDPHLTIAQRNEETTGANAPLPDVRTQIYNAQPMPIQVPLRGRTQAKSTVTAVAETAGAVDVVHVTKGQRVAAGDALCTLDQGTRVAAVTQAEAAVAQANAALAQAQLSFDTNV
;
A
#
# COMPACT_ATOMS: atom_id res chain seq x y z
N MET A 1 -1.68 -63.16 10.40
CA MET A 1 -0.91 -63.50 9.18
C MET A 1 -1.53 -62.93 7.89
N ARG A 2 -2.20 -61.75 7.93
CA ARG A 2 -2.87 -61.16 6.74
C ARG A 2 -2.10 -59.98 6.14
N ALA A 3 -1.22 -59.33 6.91
CA ALA A 3 -0.40 -58.22 6.43
C ALA A 3 0.68 -58.65 5.42
N LEU A 4 1.38 -59.76 5.68
CA LEU A 4 2.45 -60.26 4.79
C LEU A 4 1.94 -60.63 3.38
N PHE A 5 0.74 -61.23 3.27
CA PHE A 5 0.13 -61.54 1.97
C PHE A 5 -0.31 -60.30 1.19
N SER A 6 -0.81 -59.27 1.88
CA SER A 6 -1.26 -58.03 1.24
C SER A 6 -0.10 -57.18 0.71
N TYR A 7 1.00 -57.08 1.45
CA TYR A 7 2.20 -56.36 0.99
C TYR A 7 2.94 -57.10 -0.12
N GLY A 8 2.95 -58.44 -0.10
CA GLY A 8 3.53 -59.24 -1.19
C GLY A 8 2.79 -59.06 -2.51
N LEU A 9 1.45 -59.04 -2.48
CA LEU A 9 0.63 -58.79 -3.67
C LEU A 9 0.81 -57.35 -4.19
N ALA A 10 0.89 -56.36 -3.30
CA ALA A 10 1.13 -54.97 -3.68
C ALA A 10 2.51 -54.78 -4.35
N LEU A 11 3.56 -55.45 -3.86
CA LEU A 11 4.89 -55.40 -4.45
C LEU A 11 4.93 -56.03 -5.84
N LEU A 12 4.22 -57.15 -6.05
CA LEU A 12 4.11 -57.77 -7.38
C LEU A 12 3.37 -56.87 -8.39
N LEU A 13 2.29 -56.20 -7.96
CA LEU A 13 1.58 -55.26 -8.82
C LEU A 13 2.44 -54.05 -9.18
N LEU A 14 3.20 -53.51 -8.23
CA LEU A 14 4.13 -52.41 -8.48
C LEU A 14 5.23 -52.80 -9.46
N LEU A 15 5.81 -54.00 -9.32
CA LEU A 15 6.82 -54.49 -10.25
C LEU A 15 6.23 -54.75 -11.64
N GLY A 16 5.01 -55.29 -11.73
CA GLY A 16 4.31 -55.48 -13.01
C GLY A 16 4.00 -54.17 -13.72
N ALA A 17 3.46 -53.18 -12.98
CA ALA A 17 3.18 -51.85 -13.54
C ALA A 17 4.47 -51.11 -13.93
N GLY A 18 5.54 -51.23 -13.13
CA GLY A 18 6.84 -50.65 -13.43
C GLY A 18 7.47 -51.25 -14.68
N ALA A 19 7.41 -52.58 -14.84
CA ALA A 19 7.88 -53.24 -16.06
C ALA A 19 7.07 -52.84 -17.29
N TRP A 20 5.74 -52.72 -17.16
CA TRP A 20 4.87 -52.30 -18.27
C TRP A 20 5.15 -50.86 -18.71
N LEU A 21 5.30 -49.93 -17.76
CA LEU A 21 5.67 -48.54 -18.07
C LEU A 21 7.07 -48.44 -18.68
N ALA A 22 8.03 -49.28 -18.25
CA ALA A 22 9.38 -49.29 -18.81
C ALA A 22 9.43 -49.77 -20.27
N THR A 23 8.44 -50.57 -20.71
CA THR A 23 8.28 -51.00 -22.11
C THR A 23 7.40 -50.07 -22.95
N GLY A 24 6.84 -49.01 -22.37
CA GLY A 24 6.02 -48.03 -23.10
C GLY A 24 6.87 -47.05 -23.92
N THR A 25 6.29 -46.48 -24.98
CA THR A 25 6.91 -45.41 -25.76
C THR A 25 6.62 -44.06 -25.11
N LEU A 26 7.67 -43.31 -24.75
CA LEU A 26 7.54 -41.96 -24.20
C LEU A 26 7.75 -40.93 -25.32
N VAL A 27 6.70 -40.20 -25.67
CA VAL A 27 6.80 -39.05 -26.60
C VAL A 27 7.02 -37.79 -25.78
N VAL A 28 8.23 -37.23 -25.86
CA VAL A 28 8.57 -35.95 -25.21
C VAL A 28 8.39 -34.83 -26.21
N GLY A 29 7.29 -34.08 -26.09
CA GLY A 29 7.05 -32.87 -26.87
C GLY A 29 7.64 -31.61 -26.21
N GLY A 30 7.78 -30.52 -26.98
CA GLY A 30 8.13 -29.20 -26.46
C GLY A 30 9.59 -28.75 -26.64
N ASN A 31 10.42 -29.48 -27.38
CA ASN A 31 11.81 -29.11 -27.66
C ASN A 31 11.97 -28.14 -28.86
N GLY A 32 10.93 -27.37 -29.15
CA GLY A 32 10.87 -26.49 -30.30
C GLY A 32 10.50 -27.23 -31.59
N PRO A 33 10.26 -26.48 -32.69
CA PRO A 33 9.86 -27.08 -33.95
C PRO A 33 11.06 -27.86 -34.55
N GLY A 34 10.80 -28.99 -35.21
CA GLY A 34 11.81 -29.88 -35.84
C GLY A 34 12.49 -30.84 -34.86
N ASN A 35 12.36 -30.62 -33.55
CA ASN A 35 12.93 -31.45 -32.51
C ASN A 35 11.82 -31.95 -31.59
N GLY A 36 11.29 -33.16 -31.85
CA GLY A 36 10.36 -33.85 -30.95
C GLY A 36 8.89 -33.88 -31.40
N GLU A 37 8.57 -33.34 -32.56
CA GLU A 37 7.31 -33.65 -33.24
C GLU A 37 7.40 -35.00 -33.94
N LYS A 38 6.61 -35.97 -33.50
CA LYS A 38 6.50 -37.29 -34.13
C LYS A 38 5.06 -37.52 -34.58
N PRO A 39 4.82 -37.93 -35.83
CA PRO A 39 3.46 -38.23 -36.27
C PRO A 39 2.93 -39.44 -35.50
N ILE A 40 1.64 -39.43 -35.13
CA ILE A 40 1.02 -40.47 -34.29
C ILE A 40 1.26 -41.89 -34.84
N ILE A 41 1.32 -42.04 -36.16
CA ILE A 41 1.59 -43.33 -36.83
C ILE A 41 2.98 -43.88 -36.47
N SER A 42 4.02 -43.03 -36.38
CA SER A 42 5.38 -43.44 -36.00
C SER A 42 5.47 -43.91 -34.54
N VAL A 43 4.59 -43.38 -33.68
CA VAL A 43 4.52 -43.76 -32.26
C VAL A 43 3.89 -45.14 -32.09
N ILE A 44 2.91 -45.49 -32.93
CA ILE A 44 2.22 -46.79 -32.92
C ILE A 44 3.13 -47.88 -33.52
N GLU A 45 3.84 -47.57 -34.61
CA GLU A 45 4.71 -48.52 -35.29
C GLU A 45 6.09 -48.65 -34.63
N GLY A 46 6.49 -47.68 -33.81
CA GLY A 46 7.78 -47.65 -33.11
C GLY A 46 8.98 -47.32 -34.01
N GLN A 47 8.75 -47.04 -35.29
CA GLN A 47 9.77 -46.63 -36.26
C GLN A 47 9.22 -45.53 -37.18
N ASP A 48 10.11 -44.65 -37.64
CA ASP A 48 9.78 -43.62 -38.62
C ASP A 48 9.65 -44.29 -40.01
N HIS A 49 8.59 -43.97 -40.76
CA HIS A 49 8.24 -44.56 -42.06
C HIS A 49 8.01 -46.09 -42.06
N GLY A 50 7.18 -46.58 -41.14
CA GLY A 50 6.77 -47.99 -41.08
C GLY A 50 5.84 -48.45 -42.22
N PRO A 51 5.52 -49.75 -42.25
CA PRO A 51 4.71 -50.35 -43.31
C PRO A 51 3.29 -49.78 -43.39
N LEU A 52 2.66 -49.41 -42.27
CA LEU A 52 1.37 -48.72 -42.27
C LEU A 52 1.53 -47.31 -42.82
N HIS A 53 2.52 -46.54 -42.34
CA HIS A 53 2.81 -45.21 -42.90
C HIS A 53 2.90 -45.25 -44.44
N ASN A 54 3.69 -46.17 -45.00
CA ASN A 54 3.88 -46.24 -46.45
C ASN A 54 2.61 -46.71 -47.18
N SER A 55 1.88 -47.68 -46.63
CA SER A 55 0.62 -48.12 -47.23
C SER A 55 -0.47 -47.03 -47.24
N LEU A 56 -0.55 -46.20 -46.20
CA LEU A 56 -1.47 -45.07 -46.15
C LEU A 56 -1.00 -43.90 -47.03
N ALA A 57 0.32 -43.72 -47.16
CA ALA A 57 0.91 -42.75 -48.09
C ALA A 57 0.60 -43.11 -49.54
N ASP A 58 0.82 -44.38 -49.92
CA ASP A 58 0.52 -44.91 -51.26
C ASP A 58 -0.98 -44.88 -51.57
N ALA A 59 -1.83 -45.03 -50.55
CA ALA A 59 -3.28 -44.89 -50.66
C ALA A 59 -3.74 -43.41 -50.74
N GLY A 60 -2.83 -42.44 -50.61
CA GLY A 60 -3.12 -41.01 -50.67
C GLY A 60 -3.96 -40.49 -49.50
N VAL A 61 -4.00 -41.22 -48.38
CA VAL A 61 -4.83 -40.91 -47.21
C VAL A 61 -4.08 -40.03 -46.21
N LEU A 62 -2.74 -39.97 -46.30
CA LEU A 62 -1.94 -39.08 -45.48
C LEU A 62 -2.06 -37.64 -45.96
N ALA A 63 -2.22 -36.72 -45.01
CA ALA A 63 -2.15 -35.30 -45.30
C ALA A 63 -0.71 -34.93 -45.65
N GLU A 64 -0.48 -34.43 -46.87
CA GLU A 64 0.79 -33.85 -47.26
C GLU A 64 0.92 -32.48 -46.59
N HIS A 65 1.89 -32.35 -45.69
CA HIS A 65 2.17 -31.06 -45.03
C HIS A 65 2.92 -30.18 -46.02
N ALA A 66 2.31 -29.04 -46.39
CA ALA A 66 3.01 -28.02 -47.16
C ALA A 66 4.15 -27.48 -46.29
N GLU A 67 5.39 -27.78 -46.68
CA GLU A 67 6.59 -27.14 -46.13
C GLU A 67 6.39 -25.61 -46.26
N PRO A 68 6.39 -24.86 -45.14
CA PRO A 68 6.20 -23.42 -45.22
C PRO A 68 7.34 -22.79 -46.01
N GLU A 69 7.03 -21.84 -46.90
CA GLU A 69 8.03 -21.08 -47.70
C GLU A 69 9.10 -20.41 -46.82
N THR A 70 8.76 -20.14 -45.56
CA THR A 70 9.67 -19.61 -44.55
C THR A 70 9.90 -20.62 -43.45
N ASP A 71 11.16 -20.97 -43.23
CA ASP A 71 11.57 -21.87 -42.14
C ASP A 71 11.19 -21.25 -40.77
N PRO A 72 10.26 -21.87 -40.01
CA PRO A 72 9.85 -21.41 -38.70
C PRO A 72 10.90 -21.66 -37.61
N HIS A 73 11.95 -22.45 -37.89
CA HIS A 73 13.05 -22.75 -36.99
C HIS A 73 14.08 -21.62 -36.91
N LEU A 74 14.09 -20.68 -37.86
CA LEU A 74 15.03 -19.57 -37.88
C LEU A 74 14.57 -18.40 -37.01
N THR A 75 15.49 -17.86 -36.20
CA THR A 75 15.27 -16.59 -35.49
C THR A 75 15.06 -15.44 -36.48
N ILE A 76 14.43 -14.35 -36.05
CA ILE A 76 14.24 -13.15 -36.91
C ILE A 76 15.59 -12.64 -37.44
N ALA A 77 16.65 -12.71 -36.64
CA ALA A 77 18.00 -12.34 -37.06
C ALA A 77 18.52 -13.25 -38.17
N GLN A 78 18.45 -14.58 -37.99
CA GLN A 78 18.90 -15.56 -38.98
C GLN A 78 18.09 -15.50 -40.28
N ARG A 79 16.76 -15.30 -40.19
CA ARG A 79 15.90 -15.12 -41.37
C ARG A 79 16.27 -13.87 -42.16
N ASN A 80 16.57 -12.78 -41.46
CA ASN A 80 17.04 -11.56 -42.09
C ASN A 80 18.42 -11.75 -42.74
N GLU A 81 19.31 -12.53 -42.11
CA GLU A 81 20.62 -12.90 -42.66
C GLU A 81 20.52 -13.78 -43.91
N GLU A 82 19.61 -14.75 -43.97
CA GLU A 82 19.38 -15.56 -45.18
C GLU A 82 18.78 -14.74 -46.32
N THR A 83 17.81 -13.87 -46.01
CA THR A 83 17.11 -13.08 -47.03
C THR A 83 17.97 -11.91 -47.56
N THR A 84 18.76 -11.29 -46.69
CA THR A 84 19.45 -10.01 -46.98
C THR A 84 20.97 -10.16 -47.00
N GLY A 85 21.51 -11.32 -46.59
CA GLY A 85 22.93 -11.57 -46.39
C GLY A 85 23.45 -10.99 -45.06
N ALA A 86 24.54 -11.58 -44.54
CA ALA A 86 25.21 -11.16 -43.29
C ALA A 86 25.76 -9.71 -43.29
N ASN A 87 25.61 -8.97 -44.38
CA ASN A 87 26.04 -7.58 -44.55
C ASN A 87 24.87 -6.58 -44.69
N ALA A 88 23.66 -6.97 -44.30
CA ALA A 88 22.53 -6.05 -44.23
C ALA A 88 22.85 -4.87 -43.27
N PRO A 89 22.63 -3.61 -43.66
CA PRO A 89 22.83 -2.47 -42.78
C PRO A 89 22.01 -2.64 -41.50
N LEU A 90 22.66 -2.59 -40.34
CA LEU A 90 21.96 -2.71 -39.06
C LEU A 90 20.95 -1.56 -38.93
N PRO A 91 19.73 -1.83 -38.42
CA PRO A 91 18.73 -0.79 -38.22
C PRO A 91 19.24 0.21 -37.17
N ASP A 92 19.20 1.49 -37.53
CA ASP A 92 19.52 2.58 -36.59
C ASP A 92 18.39 2.74 -35.57
N VAL A 93 18.74 2.74 -34.29
CA VAL A 93 17.78 2.87 -33.18
C VAL A 93 18.23 3.99 -32.26
N ARG A 94 17.31 4.94 -32.00
CA ARG A 94 17.55 6.02 -31.06
C ARG A 94 17.21 5.56 -29.65
N THR A 95 18.20 5.53 -28.78
CA THR A 95 18.00 5.23 -27.35
C THR A 95 18.18 6.49 -26.50
N GLN A 96 17.51 6.52 -25.35
CA GLN A 96 17.70 7.54 -24.33
C GLN A 96 17.73 6.87 -22.96
N ILE A 97 18.81 7.10 -22.22
CA ILE A 97 18.99 6.59 -20.87
C ILE A 97 18.46 7.66 -19.90
N TYR A 98 17.50 7.29 -19.06
CA TYR A 98 16.98 8.16 -18.01
C TYR A 98 17.61 7.79 -16.67
N ASN A 99 18.03 8.80 -15.91
CA ASN A 99 18.45 8.63 -14.52
C ASN A 99 17.32 9.12 -13.61
N ALA A 100 16.91 8.29 -12.66
CA ALA A 100 15.85 8.63 -11.72
C ALA A 100 16.32 9.73 -10.78
N GLN A 101 15.60 10.87 -10.79
CA GLN A 101 15.82 11.96 -9.85
C GLN A 101 14.60 12.12 -8.93
N PRO A 102 14.79 12.47 -7.65
CA PRO A 102 13.68 12.79 -6.76
C PRO A 102 12.86 13.96 -7.31
N MET A 103 11.58 13.73 -7.58
CA MET A 103 10.65 14.75 -8.08
C MET A 103 9.64 15.11 -6.99
N PRO A 104 9.82 16.23 -6.27
CA PRO A 104 8.85 16.66 -5.27
C PRO A 104 7.59 17.20 -5.94
N ILE A 105 6.44 16.63 -5.60
CA ILE A 105 5.13 17.10 -6.07
C ILE A 105 4.69 18.27 -5.20
N GLN A 106 4.52 19.44 -5.81
CA GLN A 106 4.00 20.63 -5.15
C GLN A 106 2.52 20.78 -5.49
N VAL A 107 1.65 20.72 -4.49
CA VAL A 107 0.21 20.90 -4.67
C VAL A 107 -0.17 22.29 -4.15
N PRO A 108 -0.61 23.22 -5.02
CA PRO A 108 -1.06 24.54 -4.57
C PRO A 108 -2.42 24.40 -3.88
N LEU A 109 -2.42 24.49 -2.55
CA LEU A 109 -3.64 24.47 -1.74
C LEU A 109 -4.07 25.89 -1.40
N ARG A 110 -5.39 26.11 -1.34
CA ARG A 110 -5.97 27.37 -0.83
C ARG A 110 -6.44 27.14 0.59
N GLY A 111 -5.88 27.92 1.52
CA GLY A 111 -6.32 27.99 2.91
C GLY A 111 -6.81 29.38 3.26
N ARG A 112 -7.56 29.49 4.35
CA ARG A 112 -7.85 30.78 5.00
C ARG A 112 -7.06 30.85 6.29
N THR A 113 -6.38 31.96 6.54
CA THR A 113 -5.75 32.22 7.83
C THR A 113 -6.81 32.63 8.84
N GLN A 114 -6.70 32.13 10.07
CA GLN A 114 -7.54 32.54 11.18
C GLN A 114 -6.65 33.02 12.33
N ALA A 115 -7.21 33.84 13.22
CA ALA A 115 -6.52 34.23 14.43
C ALA A 115 -6.26 33.00 15.30
N LYS A 116 -5.10 32.96 15.98
CA LYS A 116 -4.76 31.87 16.91
C LYS A 116 -5.79 31.73 18.03
N SER A 117 -6.39 32.85 18.44
CA SER A 117 -7.51 32.91 19.38
C SER A 117 -8.34 34.16 19.08
N THR A 118 -9.66 34.04 19.22
CA THR A 118 -10.58 35.18 19.17
C THR A 118 -11.39 35.15 20.46
N VAL A 119 -11.28 36.21 21.27
CA VAL A 119 -11.96 36.33 22.55
C VAL A 119 -12.85 37.56 22.51
N THR A 120 -14.12 37.37 22.82
CA THR A 120 -15.07 38.48 23.00
C THR A 120 -15.00 38.92 24.46
N ALA A 121 -14.60 40.16 24.71
CA ALA A 121 -14.61 40.74 26.05
C ALA A 121 -16.05 41.08 26.44
N VAL A 122 -16.54 40.47 27.52
CA VAL A 122 -17.89 40.70 28.07
C VAL A 122 -17.75 40.98 29.56
N ALA A 123 -18.58 41.88 30.08
CA ALA A 123 -18.63 42.14 31.51
C ALA A 123 -19.21 40.94 32.27
N GLU A 124 -18.53 40.49 33.32
CA GLU A 124 -19.03 39.43 34.20
C GLU A 124 -20.13 39.92 35.14
N THR A 125 -20.19 41.23 35.39
CA THR A 125 -21.16 41.86 36.30
C THR A 125 -21.95 42.94 35.57
N ALA A 126 -23.18 43.18 36.03
CA ALA A 126 -24.01 44.26 35.51
C ALA A 126 -23.49 45.62 36.02
N GLY A 127 -23.49 46.60 35.13
CA GLY A 127 -23.10 47.98 35.44
C GLY A 127 -23.04 48.82 34.17
N ALA A 128 -23.23 50.13 34.33
CA ALA A 128 -22.92 51.07 33.26
C ALA A 128 -21.39 51.20 33.09
N VAL A 129 -20.94 51.48 31.87
CA VAL A 129 -19.54 51.81 31.61
C VAL A 129 -19.29 53.24 32.09
N ASP A 130 -18.36 53.41 33.03
CA ASP A 130 -17.96 54.71 33.57
C ASP A 130 -16.84 55.31 32.70
N VAL A 131 -15.73 54.58 32.55
CA VAL A 131 -14.56 55.04 31.78
C VAL A 131 -14.05 53.95 30.84
N VAL A 132 -13.69 54.33 29.62
CA VAL A 132 -13.00 53.46 28.64
C VAL A 132 -11.53 53.84 28.59
N HIS A 133 -10.63 52.88 28.85
CA HIS A 133 -9.19 53.11 28.99
C HIS A 133 -8.39 52.84 27.71
N VAL A 134 -9.04 52.27 26.70
CA VAL A 134 -8.38 51.83 25.46
C VAL A 134 -9.00 52.47 24.23
N THR A 135 -8.19 52.63 23.19
CA THR A 135 -8.62 53.13 21.88
C THR A 135 -8.85 51.99 20.89
N LYS A 136 -9.70 52.23 19.88
CA LYS A 136 -9.99 51.22 18.85
C LYS A 136 -8.71 50.86 18.10
N GLY A 137 -8.39 49.56 18.02
CA GLY A 137 -7.20 49.04 17.35
C GLY A 137 -5.93 49.04 18.20
N GLN A 138 -5.99 49.51 19.45
CA GLN A 138 -4.88 49.45 20.38
C GLN A 138 -4.54 48.01 20.76
N ARG A 139 -3.25 47.70 20.86
CA ARG A 139 -2.77 46.43 21.40
C ARG A 139 -2.85 46.46 22.92
N VAL A 140 -3.43 45.43 23.51
CA VAL A 140 -3.60 45.26 24.96
C VAL A 140 -2.96 43.95 25.42
N ALA A 141 -2.45 43.94 26.64
CA ALA A 141 -1.92 42.75 27.31
C ALA A 141 -2.96 42.15 28.28
N ALA A 142 -2.69 40.94 28.76
CA ALA A 142 -3.52 40.32 29.79
C ALA A 142 -3.41 41.12 31.09
N GLY A 143 -4.56 41.48 31.67
CA GLY A 143 -4.64 42.29 32.89
C GLY A 143 -4.85 43.79 32.64
N ASP A 144 -4.72 44.27 31.40
CA ASP A 144 -4.99 45.66 31.07
C ASP A 144 -6.49 45.98 31.20
N ALA A 145 -6.81 47.06 31.93
CA ALA A 145 -8.18 47.52 32.06
C ALA A 145 -8.70 48.03 30.71
N LEU A 146 -9.76 47.42 30.18
CA LEU A 146 -10.42 47.90 28.96
C LEU A 146 -11.45 48.99 29.28
N CYS A 147 -12.27 48.74 30.30
CA CYS A 147 -13.28 49.65 30.80
C CYS A 147 -13.45 49.49 32.30
N THR A 148 -13.74 50.59 32.98
CA THR A 148 -14.20 50.58 34.37
C THR A 148 -15.71 50.65 34.36
N LEU A 149 -16.36 49.73 35.08
CA LEU A 149 -17.80 49.74 35.31
C LEU A 149 -18.10 50.56 36.56
N ASP A 150 -19.23 51.26 36.56
CA ASP A 150 -19.75 51.93 37.75
C ASP A 150 -19.88 50.93 38.91
N GLN A 151 -19.24 51.26 40.03
CA GLN A 151 -19.14 50.40 41.20
C GLN A 151 -20.41 50.38 42.04
N GLY A 152 -21.30 51.38 41.91
CA GLY A 152 -22.58 51.45 42.60
C GLY A 152 -22.47 51.10 44.09
N THR A 153 -23.32 50.16 44.55
CA THR A 153 -23.34 49.69 45.95
C THR A 153 -22.30 48.62 46.26
N ARG A 154 -21.50 48.15 45.29
CA ARG A 154 -20.51 47.08 45.52
C ARG A 154 -19.42 47.52 46.48
N VAL A 155 -18.99 48.78 46.41
CA VAL A 155 -17.99 49.34 47.35
C VAL A 155 -18.49 49.26 48.78
N ALA A 156 -19.76 49.61 49.00
CA ALA A 156 -20.37 49.52 50.33
C ALA A 156 -20.44 48.07 50.82
N ALA A 157 -20.82 47.13 49.95
CA ALA A 157 -20.87 45.70 50.30
C ALA A 157 -19.48 45.14 50.65
N VAL A 158 -18.43 45.51 49.90
CA VAL A 158 -17.04 45.12 50.19
C VAL A 158 -16.60 45.71 51.53
N THR A 159 -16.85 47.00 51.76
CA THR A 159 -16.50 47.69 53.01
C THR A 159 -17.19 47.04 54.22
N GLN A 160 -18.48 46.67 54.08
CA GLN A 160 -19.22 45.98 55.12
C GLN A 160 -18.64 44.59 55.41
N ALA A 161 -18.27 43.84 54.37
CA ALA A 161 -17.65 42.52 54.52
C ALA A 161 -16.27 42.62 55.20
N GLU A 162 -15.45 43.58 54.82
CA GLU A 162 -14.14 43.84 55.45
C GLU A 162 -14.28 44.22 56.93
N ALA A 163 -15.26 45.06 57.27
CA ALA A 163 -15.57 45.40 58.67
C ALA A 163 -16.01 44.16 59.47
N ALA A 164 -16.81 43.27 58.89
CA ALA A 164 -17.21 42.01 59.52
C ALA A 164 -16.01 41.08 59.76
N VAL A 165 -15.08 40.99 58.80
CA VAL A 165 -13.83 40.24 58.95
C VAL A 165 -12.97 40.82 60.07
N ALA A 166 -12.82 42.15 60.13
CA ALA A 166 -12.07 42.82 61.18
C ALA A 166 -12.66 42.56 62.58
N GLN A 167 -14.00 42.63 62.70
CA GLN A 167 -14.69 42.32 63.96
C GLN A 167 -14.49 40.87 64.39
N ALA A 168 -14.58 39.91 63.46
CA ALA A 168 -14.35 38.50 63.75
C ALA A 168 -12.89 38.23 64.19
N ASN A 169 -11.92 38.87 63.54
CA ASN A 169 -10.50 38.76 63.92
C ASN A 169 -10.23 39.34 65.31
N ALA A 170 -10.86 40.48 65.65
CA ALA A 170 -10.76 41.06 66.99
C ALA A 170 -11.37 40.14 68.06
N ALA A 171 -12.52 39.52 67.76
CA ALA A 171 -13.15 38.55 68.66
C ALA A 171 -12.28 37.29 68.84
N LEU A 172 -11.66 36.79 67.77
CA LEU A 172 -10.74 35.65 67.84
C LEU A 172 -9.52 35.99 68.70
N ALA A 173 -8.89 37.14 68.49
CA ALA A 173 -7.75 37.57 69.28
C ALA A 173 -8.10 37.73 70.76
N GLN A 174 -9.29 38.28 71.05
CA GLN A 174 -9.79 38.37 72.42
C GLN A 174 -10.00 36.98 73.05
N ALA A 175 -10.60 36.05 72.30
CA ALA A 175 -10.81 34.68 72.77
C ALA A 175 -9.47 33.95 73.03
N GLN A 176 -8.47 34.16 72.18
CA GLN A 176 -7.11 33.61 72.35
C GLN A 176 -6.44 34.19 73.60
N LEU A 177 -6.46 35.51 73.78
CA LEU A 177 -5.89 36.14 74.98
C LEU A 177 -6.57 35.62 76.26
N SER A 178 -7.89 35.47 76.22
CA SER A 178 -8.66 34.89 77.33
C SER A 178 -8.33 33.41 77.56
N PHE A 179 -8.01 32.64 76.54
CA PHE A 179 -7.52 31.26 76.70
C PHE A 179 -6.14 31.25 77.36
N ASP A 180 -5.17 31.99 76.82
CA ASP A 180 -3.79 32.03 77.32
C ASP A 180 -3.67 32.54 78.76
N THR A 181 -4.57 33.42 79.19
CA THR A 181 -4.57 33.98 80.56
C THR A 181 -5.18 33.03 81.60
N ASN A 182 -6.05 32.11 81.18
CA ASN A 182 -6.82 31.22 82.08
C ASN A 182 -6.27 29.78 82.14
N VAL A 183 -5.15 29.50 81.49
CA VAL A 183 -4.40 28.23 81.56
C VAL A 183 -3.14 28.43 82.38
#